data_AF-A0A543NIR1-F1
#
_entry.id   AF-A0A543NIR1-F1
#
_cell.length_a   1.000
_cell.length_b   1.000
_cell.length_c   1.000
_cell.angle_alpha   90.00
_cell.angle_beta   90.00
_cell.angle_gamma   90.00
#
_symmetry.space_group_name_H-M   'P 1'
#
loop_
_entity.id
_entity.type
_entity.pdbx_description
1 polymer ?
#
loop_
_entity_poly.entity_id
_entity_poly.type
_entity_poly.pdbx_seq_one_letter_code
_entity_poly.pdbx_strand_id
1 'polypeptide(L)'
;MSCQPGVNVEWDAVLAHRPDDVRAQVAERFIACGVTPDQVAAVLADMGDDLYAAATSGDEHWAETYGGGLAVALLSAEVSSLAAHLNSRASAVRAVAVDGLLEDFSAVTVAAHLGVSRQKIYGVARGSVNGPFIKRAPRGGHA
;
A
#
# COMPACT_ATOMS: atom_id res chain seq x y z
N MET A 1 4.22 28.48 15.43
CA MET A 1 4.89 27.17 15.33
C MET A 1 5.18 26.96 13.86
N SER A 2 6.40 27.28 13.45
CA SER A 2 6.77 27.38 12.04
C SER A 2 7.11 25.98 11.51
N CYS A 3 6.30 25.47 10.59
CA CYS A 3 6.59 24.21 9.88
C CYS A 3 7.87 24.38 9.06
N GLN A 4 8.89 23.57 9.33
CA GLN A 4 10.10 23.54 8.51
C GLN A 4 9.73 23.02 7.10
N PRO A 5 10.05 23.77 6.03
CA PRO A 5 9.63 23.44 4.66
C PRO A 5 10.28 22.17 4.07
N GLY A 6 11.30 21.58 4.73
CA GLY A 6 11.94 20.34 4.29
C GLY A 6 11.25 19.05 4.76
N VAL A 7 10.68 19.06 5.97
CA VAL A 7 10.01 17.87 6.57
C VAL A 7 8.81 17.45 5.72
N ASN A 8 8.11 18.40 5.10
CA ASN A 8 6.90 18.10 4.34
C ASN A 8 7.18 17.28 3.08
N VAL A 9 8.29 17.54 2.38
CA VAL A 9 8.53 16.95 1.05
C VAL A 9 8.90 15.46 1.12
N GLU A 10 9.73 15.06 2.06
CA GLU A 10 10.15 13.66 2.22
C GLU A 10 9.00 12.79 2.74
N TRP A 11 8.25 13.30 3.72
CA TRP A 11 7.05 12.63 4.23
C TRP A 11 5.96 12.53 3.16
N ASP A 12 5.74 13.59 2.37
CA ASP A 12 4.81 13.56 1.24
C ASP A 12 5.22 12.52 0.18
N ALA A 13 6.52 12.35 -0.04
CA ALA A 13 7.03 11.38 -1.01
C ALA A 13 6.85 9.93 -0.55
N VAL A 14 7.19 9.61 0.70
CA VAL A 14 7.06 8.24 1.23
C VAL A 14 5.60 7.84 1.46
N LEU A 15 4.78 8.79 1.90
CA LEU A 15 3.33 8.62 2.10
C LEU A 15 2.53 8.94 0.83
N ALA A 16 3.18 9.00 -0.33
CA ALA A 16 2.54 9.33 -1.60
C ALA A 16 1.41 8.38 -2.00
N HIS A 17 1.25 7.23 -1.33
CA HIS A 17 0.17 6.26 -1.49
C HIS A 17 -1.02 6.48 -0.53
N ARG A 18 -0.96 7.48 0.35
CA ARG A 18 -2.04 7.96 1.23
C ARG A 18 -2.73 9.19 0.61
N PRO A 19 -4.02 9.44 0.93
CA PRO A 19 -4.69 10.69 0.59
C PRO A 19 -3.96 11.90 1.17
N ASP A 20 -3.87 13.00 0.39
CA ASP A 20 -3.08 14.18 0.75
C ASP A 20 -3.50 14.78 2.11
N ASP A 21 -4.80 14.75 2.43
CA ASP A 21 -5.39 15.32 3.65
C ASP A 21 -5.04 14.55 4.94
N VAL A 22 -4.57 13.31 4.85
CA VAL A 22 -4.20 12.50 6.02
C VAL A 22 -2.68 12.33 6.21
N ARG A 23 -1.86 12.72 5.22
CA ARG A 23 -0.40 12.48 5.25
C ARG A 23 0.28 13.12 6.45
N ALA A 24 -0.04 14.38 6.75
CA ALA A 24 0.56 15.09 7.87
C ALA A 24 0.31 14.37 9.21
N GLN A 25 -0.92 13.92 9.46
CA GLN A 25 -1.28 13.20 10.68
C GLN A 25 -0.60 11.82 10.77
N VAL A 26 -0.37 11.15 9.63
CA VAL A 26 0.38 9.88 9.59
C VAL A 26 1.86 10.14 9.91
N ALA A 27 2.47 11.14 9.28
CA ALA A 27 3.86 11.54 9.52
C ALA A 27 4.11 11.92 11.00
N GLU A 28 3.20 12.69 11.60
CA GLU A 28 3.29 13.07 13.02
C GLU A 28 3.38 11.87 13.96
N ARG A 29 2.66 10.78 13.67
CA ARG A 29 2.71 9.55 14.48
C ARG A 29 4.04 8.83 14.37
N PHE A 30 4.65 8.80 13.18
CA PHE A 30 5.98 8.25 12.99
C PHE A 30 7.05 9.11 13.69
N ILE A 31 6.99 10.43 13.52
CA ILE A 31 7.89 11.39 14.17
C ILE A 31 7.84 11.23 15.70
N ALA A 32 6.64 11.09 16.28
CA ALA A 32 6.47 10.88 17.72
C ALA A 32 7.12 9.59 18.23
N CYS A 33 7.35 8.60 17.36
CA CYS A 33 8.05 7.35 17.68
C CYS A 33 9.54 7.38 17.29
N GLY A 34 10.06 8.53 16.86
CA GLY A 34 11.45 8.64 16.38
C GLY A 34 11.70 7.97 15.03
N VAL A 35 10.65 7.61 14.29
CA VAL A 35 10.75 6.99 12.97
C VAL A 35 10.94 8.06 11.90
N THR A 36 11.92 7.85 11.04
CA THR A 36 12.28 8.73 9.93
C THR A 36 11.57 8.34 8.62
N PRO A 37 11.45 9.26 7.65
CA PRO A 37 10.94 8.93 6.32
C PRO A 37 11.70 7.76 5.66
N ASP A 38 13.02 7.71 5.81
CA ASP A 38 13.87 6.67 5.21
C ASP A 38 13.58 5.29 5.79
N GLN A 39 13.30 5.18 7.10
CA GLN A 39 12.89 3.92 7.71
C GLN A 39 11.53 3.44 7.18
N VAL A 40 10.57 4.36 7.00
CA VAL A 40 9.28 4.02 6.37
C VAL A 40 9.49 3.60 4.92
N ALA A 41 10.34 4.31 4.18
CA ALA A 41 10.64 4.01 2.79
C ALA A 41 11.29 2.62 2.63
N ALA A 42 12.23 2.26 3.51
CA ALA A 42 12.87 0.95 3.53
C ALA A 42 11.84 -0.18 3.75
N VAL A 43 11.00 -0.03 4.78
CA VAL A 43 9.92 -1.00 5.10
C VAL A 43 8.87 -1.12 3.97
N LEU A 44 8.58 -0.02 3.27
CA LEU A 44 7.66 -0.09 2.14
C LEU A 44 8.32 -0.71 0.89
N ALA A 45 9.64 -0.60 0.76
CA ALA A 45 10.38 -1.13 -0.40
C ALA A 45 10.51 -2.65 -0.35
N ASP A 46 10.70 -3.23 0.83
CA ASP A 46 10.76 -4.70 1.04
C ASP A 46 9.39 -5.29 1.45
N MET A 47 8.33 -4.47 1.48
CA MET A 47 6.98 -4.87 1.89
C MET A 47 6.91 -5.47 3.32
N GLY A 48 7.85 -5.11 4.19
CA GLY A 48 7.90 -5.55 5.59
C GLY A 48 8.59 -6.90 5.80
N ASP A 49 9.35 -7.41 4.84
CA ASP A 49 10.11 -8.65 4.97
C ASP A 49 11.08 -8.60 6.17
N ASP A 50 11.85 -7.51 6.33
CA ASP A 50 12.78 -7.35 7.45
C ASP A 50 12.04 -7.27 8.79
N LEU A 51 10.88 -6.59 8.85
CA LEU A 51 10.04 -6.53 10.04
C LEU A 51 9.52 -7.91 10.44
N TYR A 52 9.09 -8.71 9.47
CA TYR A 52 8.62 -10.07 9.71
C TYR A 52 9.74 -10.98 10.21
N ALA A 53 10.93 -10.88 9.61
CA ALA A 53 12.11 -11.62 10.05
C ALA A 53 12.51 -11.24 11.48
N ALA A 54 12.52 -9.94 11.82
CA ALA A 54 12.82 -9.48 13.18
C ALA A 54 11.77 -9.99 14.20
N ALA A 55 10.48 -9.89 13.87
CA ALA A 55 9.40 -10.35 14.74
C ALA A 55 9.39 -11.87 14.99
N THR A 56 9.97 -12.66 14.08
CA THR A 56 10.06 -14.13 14.18
C THR A 56 11.43 -14.64 14.63
N SER A 57 12.38 -13.74 14.89
CA SER A 57 13.75 -14.08 15.29
C SER A 57 13.86 -14.73 16.68
N GLY A 58 12.88 -14.50 17.56
CA GLY A 58 12.90 -14.94 18.95
C GLY A 58 13.72 -14.03 19.89
N ASP A 59 14.30 -12.94 19.39
CA ASP A 59 14.88 -11.89 20.23
C ASP A 59 13.76 -11.16 20.99
N GLU A 60 13.90 -10.93 22.29
CA GLU A 60 12.91 -10.21 23.11
C GLU A 60 12.90 -8.70 22.87
N HIS A 61 14.01 -8.14 22.35
CA HIS A 61 14.20 -6.69 22.17
C HIS A 61 14.23 -6.28 20.69
N TRP A 62 13.82 -7.18 19.79
CA TRP A 62 13.84 -6.96 18.33
C TRP A 62 13.19 -5.63 17.89
N ALA A 63 12.12 -5.21 18.57
CA ALA A 63 11.37 -4.01 18.25
C ALA A 63 12.12 -2.70 18.56
N GLU A 64 13.11 -2.73 19.45
CA GLU A 64 13.87 -1.54 19.87
C GLU A 64 14.65 -0.93 18.69
N THR A 65 15.14 -1.77 17.77
CA THR A 65 15.85 -1.33 16.55
C THR A 65 14.95 -0.48 15.63
N TYR A 66 13.64 -0.58 15.78
CA TYR A 66 12.65 0.17 14.99
C TYR A 66 12.01 1.32 15.77
N GLY A 67 12.45 1.61 17.00
CA GLY A 67 11.84 2.63 17.87
C GLY A 67 10.76 2.08 18.83
N GLY A 68 10.73 0.75 19.03
CA GLY A 68 9.85 0.07 19.98
C GLY A 68 8.55 -0.46 19.36
N GLY A 69 7.73 -1.11 20.19
CA GLY A 69 6.55 -1.85 19.72
C GLY A 69 5.50 -0.99 18.99
N LEU A 70 5.30 0.27 19.42
CA LEU A 70 4.38 1.18 18.74
C LEU A 70 4.90 1.57 17.34
N ALA A 71 6.19 1.82 17.21
CA ALA A 71 6.81 2.15 15.93
C ALA A 71 6.63 1.00 14.93
N VAL A 72 6.88 -0.24 15.37
CA VAL A 72 6.64 -1.42 14.54
C VAL A 72 5.17 -1.57 14.16
N ALA A 73 4.24 -1.36 15.09
CA ALA A 73 2.81 -1.44 14.77
C ALA A 73 2.41 -0.41 13.70
N LEU A 74 2.95 0.81 13.76
CA LEU A 74 2.73 1.84 12.75
C LEU A 74 3.34 1.45 11.39
N LEU A 75 4.57 0.96 11.37
CA LEU A 75 5.25 0.51 10.16
C LEU A 75 4.49 -0.63 9.46
N SER A 76 4.09 -1.66 10.21
CA SER A 76 3.28 -2.78 9.70
C SER A 76 1.90 -2.33 9.20
N ALA A 77 1.29 -1.33 9.86
CA ALA A 77 0.04 -0.73 9.40
C ALA A 77 0.21 0.03 8.08
N GLU A 78 1.37 0.66 7.85
CA GLU A 78 1.69 1.33 6.59
C GLU A 78 1.87 0.34 5.44
N VAL A 79 2.56 -0.78 5.68
CA VAL A 79 2.64 -1.90 4.71
C VAL A 79 1.24 -2.38 4.32
N SER A 80 0.37 -2.60 5.31
CA SER A 80 -1.01 -3.03 5.08
C SER A 80 -1.81 -2.01 4.25
N SER A 81 -1.60 -0.71 4.51
CA SER A 81 -2.21 0.37 3.74
C SER A 81 -1.74 0.37 2.28
N LEU A 82 -0.43 0.26 2.06
CA LEU A 82 0.13 0.18 0.70
C LEU A 82 -0.42 -1.05 -0.04
N ALA A 83 -0.46 -2.22 0.60
CA ALA A 83 -1.03 -3.43 0.03
C ALA A 83 -2.52 -3.26 -0.33
N ALA A 84 -3.32 -2.65 0.54
CA ALA A 84 -4.72 -2.36 0.26
C ALA A 84 -4.88 -1.39 -0.94
N HIS A 85 -4.04 -0.37 -1.03
CA HIS A 85 -4.01 0.55 -2.17
C HIS A 85 -3.65 -0.17 -3.48
N LEU A 86 -2.61 -1.00 -3.48
CA LEU A 86 -2.19 -1.78 -4.65
C LEU A 86 -3.27 -2.78 -5.08
N ASN A 87 -3.91 -3.48 -4.14
CA ASN A 87 -5.02 -4.39 -4.42
C ASN A 87 -6.23 -3.67 -5.03
N SER A 88 -6.58 -2.49 -4.52
CA SER A 88 -7.64 -1.65 -5.07
C SER A 88 -7.33 -1.24 -6.52
N ARG A 89 -6.10 -0.78 -6.80
CA ARG A 89 -5.65 -0.44 -8.15
C ARG A 89 -5.69 -1.63 -9.11
N ALA A 90 -5.17 -2.79 -8.69
CA ALA A 90 -5.18 -4.00 -9.50
C ALA A 90 -6.63 -4.45 -9.79
N SER A 91 -7.51 -4.35 -8.81
CA SER A 91 -8.94 -4.66 -8.97
C SER A 91 -9.63 -3.73 -9.97
N ALA A 92 -9.33 -2.43 -9.94
CA ALA A 92 -9.87 -1.46 -10.89
C ALA A 92 -9.38 -1.72 -12.33
N VAL A 93 -8.09 -1.98 -12.52
CA VAL A 93 -7.53 -2.37 -13.84
C VAL A 93 -8.19 -3.64 -14.35
N ARG A 94 -8.34 -4.64 -13.47
CA ARG A 94 -8.99 -5.91 -13.81
C ARG A 94 -10.45 -5.72 -14.21
N ALA A 95 -11.18 -4.83 -13.53
CA ALA A 95 -12.57 -4.54 -13.86
C ALA A 95 -12.70 -4.01 -15.29
N VAL A 96 -11.91 -3.00 -15.66
CA VAL A 96 -11.90 -2.42 -17.02
C VAL A 96 -11.50 -3.47 -18.06
N ALA A 97 -10.48 -4.27 -17.79
CA ALA A 97 -10.04 -5.32 -18.72
C ALA A 97 -11.11 -6.40 -18.91
N VAL A 98 -11.79 -6.83 -17.84
CA VAL A 98 -12.87 -7.83 -17.92
C VAL A 98 -14.08 -7.27 -18.64
N ASP A 99 -14.45 -6.00 -18.42
CA ASP A 99 -15.56 -5.35 -19.11
C ASP A 99 -15.33 -5.34 -20.63
N GLY A 100 -14.14 -4.91 -21.08
CA GLY A 100 -13.77 -4.96 -22.50
C GLY A 100 -13.78 -6.39 -23.08
N LEU A 101 -13.31 -7.40 -22.34
CA LEU A 101 -13.38 -8.79 -22.80
C LEU A 101 -14.82 -9.31 -22.96
N LEU A 102 -15.78 -8.77 -22.20
CA LEU A 102 -17.18 -9.16 -22.30
C LEU A 102 -17.90 -8.56 -23.52
N GLU A 103 -17.28 -7.59 -24.20
CA GLU A 103 -17.76 -7.08 -25.48
C GLU A 103 -17.56 -8.11 -26.60
N ASP A 104 -16.43 -8.84 -26.58
CA ASP A 104 -16.04 -9.79 -27.63
C ASP A 104 -16.30 -11.27 -27.27
N PHE A 105 -16.31 -11.61 -25.98
CA PHE A 105 -16.37 -12.99 -25.50
C PHE A 105 -17.50 -13.22 -24.50
N SER A 106 -18.01 -14.46 -24.48
CA SER A 106 -18.98 -14.85 -23.45
C SER A 106 -18.35 -14.83 -22.04
N ALA A 107 -19.15 -14.51 -21.03
CA ALA A 107 -18.71 -14.54 -19.64
C ALA A 107 -18.18 -15.92 -19.18
N VAL A 108 -18.63 -17.01 -19.80
CA VAL A 108 -18.11 -18.37 -19.52
C VAL A 108 -16.70 -18.52 -20.08
N THR A 109 -16.47 -18.06 -21.30
CA THR A 109 -15.15 -18.07 -21.95
C THR A 109 -14.15 -17.26 -21.15
N VAL A 110 -14.51 -16.04 -20.74
CA VAL A 110 -13.65 -15.17 -19.92
C VAL A 110 -13.39 -15.79 -18.55
N ALA A 111 -14.40 -16.37 -17.90
CA ALA A 111 -14.25 -17.04 -16.61
C ALA A 111 -13.28 -18.22 -16.66
N ALA A 112 -13.37 -19.05 -17.70
CA ALA A 112 -12.48 -20.19 -17.91
C ALA A 112 -11.02 -19.75 -18.09
N HIS A 113 -10.76 -18.71 -18.90
CA HIS A 113 -9.40 -18.19 -19.10
C HIS A 113 -8.82 -17.56 -17.83
N LEU A 114 -9.64 -16.90 -17.03
CA LEU A 114 -9.21 -16.25 -15.79
C LEU A 114 -9.20 -17.19 -14.56
N GLY A 115 -9.56 -18.47 -14.73
CA GLY A 115 -9.60 -19.44 -13.63
C GLY A 115 -10.57 -19.07 -12.51
N VAL A 116 -11.68 -18.41 -12.82
CA VAL A 116 -12.68 -17.96 -11.85
C VAL A 116 -14.09 -18.43 -12.21
N SER A 117 -15.04 -18.28 -11.29
CA SER A 117 -16.44 -18.56 -11.57
C SER A 117 -17.07 -17.50 -12.47
N ARG A 118 -18.10 -17.88 -13.23
CA ARG A 118 -18.90 -16.95 -14.06
C ARG A 118 -19.50 -15.81 -13.22
N GLN A 119 -19.98 -16.10 -12.02
CA GLN A 119 -20.54 -15.09 -11.13
C GLN A 119 -19.49 -14.06 -10.72
N LYS A 120 -18.24 -14.50 -10.49
CA LYS A 120 -17.13 -13.60 -10.16
C LYS A 120 -16.79 -12.66 -11.32
N ILE A 121 -16.93 -13.07 -12.57
CA ILE A 121 -16.74 -12.20 -13.74
C ILE A 121 -17.70 -11.00 -13.72
N TYR A 122 -19.01 -11.23 -13.51
CA TYR A 122 -19.97 -10.13 -13.41
C TYR A 122 -19.79 -9.26 -12.16
N GLY A 123 -19.24 -9.82 -11.08
CA GLY A 123 -18.84 -9.04 -9.90
C GLY A 123 -17.63 -8.14 -10.18
N VAL A 124 -16.65 -8.64 -10.93
CA VAL A 124 -15.45 -7.89 -11.31
C VAL A 124 -15.79 -6.76 -12.28
N ALA A 125 -16.61 -7.00 -13.32
CA ALA A 125 -17.03 -5.97 -14.27
C ALA A 125 -17.83 -4.84 -13.61
N ARG A 126 -18.58 -5.13 -12.53
CA ARG A 126 -19.30 -4.11 -11.74
C ARG A 126 -18.39 -3.27 -10.84
N GLY A 127 -17.14 -3.66 -10.63
CA GLY A 127 -16.19 -2.92 -9.82
C GLY A 127 -15.81 -1.60 -10.48
N SER A 128 -16.52 -0.52 -10.15
CA SER A 128 -16.21 0.81 -10.67
C SER A 128 -14.85 1.31 -10.18
N VAL A 129 -14.16 2.09 -11.01
CA VAL A 129 -12.95 2.87 -10.67
C VAL A 129 -13.30 4.06 -9.75
N ASN A 130 -14.11 3.84 -8.72
CA ASN A 130 -14.59 4.88 -7.81
C ASN A 130 -13.93 4.75 -6.44
N GLY A 131 -12.71 5.25 -6.36
CA GLY A 131 -12.04 5.58 -5.11
C GLY A 131 -11.14 6.79 -5.35
N PRO A 132 -10.82 7.62 -4.35
CA PRO A 132 -9.86 8.71 -4.51
C PRO A 132 -8.49 8.09 -4.83
N PHE A 133 -8.17 7.94 -6.11
CA PHE A 133 -6.97 7.22 -6.52
C PHE A 133 -5.77 8.14 -6.40
N ILE A 134 -4.97 7.78 -5.42
CA ILE A 134 -3.68 8.37 -5.11
C ILE A 134 -2.71 8.10 -6.27
N LYS A 135 -1.95 9.13 -6.66
CA LYS A 135 -1.35 9.27 -7.99
C LYS A 135 -0.23 8.28 -8.32
N ARG A 136 0.54 7.77 -7.34
CA ARG A 136 1.67 6.84 -7.58
C ARG A 136 1.94 5.94 -6.38
N ALA A 137 2.38 4.71 -6.64
CA ALA A 137 3.01 3.88 -5.62
C ALA A 137 4.40 4.47 -5.27
N PRO A 138 4.90 4.28 -4.03
CA PRO A 138 6.28 4.63 -3.69
C PRO A 138 7.21 3.89 -4.66
N ARG A 139 8.20 4.59 -5.21
CA ARG A 139 9.09 4.05 -6.25
C ARG A 139 9.89 2.88 -5.65
N GLY A 140 9.67 1.66 -6.15
CA GLY A 140 10.72 0.64 -6.13
C GLY A 140 11.86 1.13 -7.01
N GLY A 141 13.07 1.23 -6.45
CA GLY A 141 14.25 1.63 -7.19
C GLY A 141 14.40 0.77 -8.45
N HIS A 142 14.72 1.43 -9.55
CA HIS A 142 15.07 0.78 -10.82
C HIS A 142 16.13 -0.30 -10.59
N ALA A 143 15.82 -1.52 -11.05
CA ALA A 143 16.81 -2.44 -11.61
C ALA A 143 16.47 -2.62 -13.09
#